data_AF-A0A6S6QYP6-F1
#
_entry.id   AF-A0A6S6QYP6-F1
#
_cell.length_a   1.000
_cell.length_b   1.000
_cell.length_c   1.000
_cell.angle_alpha   90.00
_cell.angle_beta   90.00
_cell.angle_gamma   90.00
#
_symmetry.space_group_name_H-M   'P 1'
#
loop_
_entity.id
_entity.type
_entity.pdbx_description
1 polymer ?
#
loop_
_entity_poly.entity_id
_entity_poly.type
_entity_poly.pdbx_seq_one_letter_code
_entity_poly.pdbx_strand_id
1 'polypeptide(L)' 'MKLFTENDVSLLILDINLKECSGFNFCKSIREESDIPILFISARDSEGDILT' A
#
# COMPACT_ATOMS: atom_id res chain seq x y z
N MET A 1 -2.81 8.80 10.36
CA MET A 1 -2.68 7.85 11.50
C MET A 1 -3.95 7.70 12.33
N LYS A 2 -4.75 8.75 12.55
CA LYS A 2 -5.99 8.66 13.34
C LYS A 2 -6.92 7.48 13.01
N LEU A 3 -7.18 7.23 11.72
CA LEU A 3 -8.01 6.09 11.27
C LEU A 3 -7.44 4.72 11.66
N PHE A 4 -6.11 4.61 11.72
CA PHE A 4 -5.40 3.37 12.02
C PHE A 4 -5.37 3.07 13.52
N THR A 5 -5.29 4.12 14.34
CA THR A 5 -5.26 4.01 15.82
C THR A 5 -6.65 3.86 16.43
N GLU A 6 -7.69 4.33 15.75
CA GLU A 6 -9.07 4.31 16.24
C GLU A 6 -9.86 3.06 15.80
N ASN A 7 -9.29 2.23 14.92
CA ASN A 7 -9.93 1.02 14.40
C ASN A 7 -8.97 -0.16 14.48
N ASP A 8 -9.50 -1.36 14.73
CA ASP A 8 -8.71 -2.58 14.69
C ASP A 8 -8.52 -2.98 13.21
N VAL A 9 -7.36 -2.65 12.66
CA VAL A 9 -7.04 -2.88 11.24
C VAL A 9 -6.31 -4.20 11.10
N SER A 10 -6.90 -5.16 10.38
CA SER A 10 -6.24 -6.46 10.12
C SER A 10 -5.56 -6.57 8.77
N LEU A 11 -5.74 -5.59 7.87
CA LEU A 11 -5.17 -5.57 6.51
C LEU A 11 -5.09 -4.13 5.99
N LEU A 12 -3.96 -3.76 5.39
CA LEU A 12 -3.79 -2.49 4.67
C LEU A 12 -3.77 -2.74 3.16
N ILE A 13 -4.49 -1.93 2.39
CA ILE A 13 -4.38 -1.88 0.92
C ILE A 13 -3.69 -0.57 0.55
N LEU A 14 -2.56 -0.65 -0.14
CA LEU A 14 -1.73 0.51 -0.46
C LEU A 14 -1.45 0.63 -1.96
N ASP A 15 -1.74 1.77 -2.56
CA ASP A 15 -1.38 2.03 -3.95
C ASP A 15 0.12 2.36 -4.07
N ILE A 16 0.84 1.63 -4.91
CA ILE A 16 2.26 1.90 -5.20
C ILE A 16 2.46 3.18 -6.03
N ASN A 17 1.44 3.61 -6.78
CA ASN A 17 1.47 4.78 -7.65
C ASN A 17 1.12 6.09 -6.92
N LEU A 18 1.23 6.12 -5.59
CA LEU A 18 1.03 7.33 -4.79
C LEU A 18 1.95 8.46 -5.29
N LYS A 19 1.34 9.48 -5.92
CA LYS A 19 2.06 10.59 -6.56
C LYS A 19 2.88 11.45 -5.59
N GLU A 20 2.39 11.61 -4.35
CA GLU A 20 2.93 12.59 -3.39
C GLU A 20 3.72 11.97 -2.24
N CYS A 21 3.61 10.66 -2.01
CA CYS A 21 4.33 9.99 -0.95
C CYS A 21 4.78 8.62 -1.46
N SER A 22 6.06 8.28 -1.29
CA SER A 22 6.52 6.93 -1.60
C SER A 22 5.73 5.96 -0.73
N GLY A 23 4.91 5.09 -1.33
CA GLY A 23 4.17 4.05 -0.60
C GLY A 23 5.09 3.20 0.30
N PHE A 24 6.38 3.14 -0.02
CA PHE A 24 7.41 2.52 0.80
C PHE A 24 7.71 3.29 2.10
N ASN A 25 7.80 4.62 2.07
CA ASN A 25 8.02 5.41 3.28
C ASN A 25 6.81 5.31 4.22
N PHE A 26 5.59 5.35 3.66
CA PHE A 26 4.38 5.13 4.42
C PHE A 26 4.34 3.72 5.03
N CYS A 27 4.69 2.69 4.27
CA CYS A 27 4.82 1.32 4.78
C CYS A 27 5.82 1.22 5.92
N LYS A 28 6.96 1.91 5.81
CA LYS A 28 8.00 1.88 6.84
C LYS A 28 7.49 2.43 8.17
N SER A 29 6.80 3.57 8.16
CA SER A 29 6.19 4.14 9.36
C SER A 29 5.09 3.24 9.95
N ILE A 30 4.25 2.62 9.12
CA ILE A 30 3.25 1.65 9.61
C ILE A 30 3.94 0.44 10.25
N ARG A 31 5.05 -0.05 9.69
CA ARG A 31 5.81 -1.20 10.22
C ARG A 31 6.55 -0.91 11.52
N GLU A 32 6.80 0.35 11.86
CA GLU A 32 7.34 0.72 13.18
C GLU A 32 6.29 0.55 14.28
N GLU A 33 5.00 0.54 13.93
CA GLU A 33 3.90 0.53 14.89
C GLU A 33 2.97 -0.69 14.74
N SER A 34 3.05 -1.45 13.64
CA SER A 34 2.11 -2.53 13.31
C SER A 34 2.67 -3.60 12.36
N ASP A 35 2.35 -4.86 12.69
CA ASP A 35 2.73 -6.05 11.90
C ASP A 35 1.64 -6.51 10.91
N ILE A 36 0.59 -5.72 10.69
CA ILE A 36 -0.54 -6.15 9.87
C ILE A 36 -0.11 -6.40 8.41
N PRO A 37 -0.69 -7.36 7.69
CA PRO A 37 -0.41 -7.56 6.27
C PRO A 37 -0.67 -6.28 5.45
N ILE A 38 0.21 -6.01 4.48
CA ILE A 38 0.08 -4.88 3.54
C ILE A 38 0.02 -5.44 2.12
N LEU A 39 -1.09 -5.21 1.43
CA LEU A 39 -1.28 -5.56 0.02
C LEU A 39 -1.03 -4.32 -0.84
N PHE A 40 0.07 -4.34 -1.59
CA PHE A 40 0.30 -3.31 -2.60
C PHE A 40 -0.60 -3.55 -3.81
N ILE A 41 -1.34 -2.53 -4.21
CA ILE A 41 -2.07 -2.49 -5.47
C ILE A 41 -1.33 -1.55 -6.42
N SER A 42 -1.20 -1.97 -7.67
CA SER A 42 -0.69 -1.12 -8.74
C SER A 42 -1.70 -1.14 -9.87
N ALA A 43 -2.21 0.02 -10.27
CA ALA A 43 -2.89 0.12 -11.55
C ALA A 43 -1.80 0.06 -12.64
N ARG A 44 -1.62 -1.12 -13.26
CA ARG A 44 -0.89 -1.25 -14.53
C ARG A 44 -1.88 -0.93 -15.64
N ASP A 45 -1.58 0.11 -16.42
CA ASP A 45 -2.33 0.48 -17.63
C ASP A 45 -1.73 -0.21 -18.87
N SER A 46 -1.25 -1.45 -18.71
CA SER A 46 -0.54 -2.14 -19.79
C SER A 46 -1.55 -2.80 -20.74
N GLU A 47 -2.01 -2.05 -21.74
CA GLU A 47 -2.25 -2.64 -23.06
C GLU A 47 -0.92 -3.23 -23.54
N GLY A 48 -0.73 -4.54 -23.41
CA GLY A 48 0.45 -5.21 -23.96
C GLY A 48 0.95 -6.36 -23.12
N ASP A 49 0.10 -7.37 -22.91
CA ASP A 49 0.58 -8.72 -22.56
C ASP A 49 0.08 -9.70 -23.63
N ILE A 50 0.59 -9.52 -24.86
CA ILE A 50 0.66 -10.60 -25.84
C ILE A 50 2.11 -11.08 -25.82
N LEU A 51 2.35 -12.14 -25.06
CA LEU A 51 3.53 -12.98 -25.25
C LEU A 51 3.41 -13.59 -26.65
N THR A 52 4.13 -13.02 -27.61
CA THR A 52 4.37 -13.66 -28.92
C THR A 52 5.67 -14.44 -28.86
#